data_AF-A0A9E0VUH0-F1
#
_entry.id   AF-A0A9E0VUH0-F1
#
_cell.length_a   1.000
_cell.length_b   1.000
_cell.length_c   1.000
_cell.angle_alpha   90.00
_cell.angle_beta   90.00
_cell.angle_gamma   90.00
#
_symmetry.space_group_name_H-M   'P 1'
#
loop_
_entity.id
_entity.type
_entity.pdbx_description
1 polymer ?
#
loop_
_entity_poly.entity_id
_entity_poly.type
_entity_poly.pdbx_seq_one_letter_code
_entity_poly.pdbx_strand_id
1 'polypeptide(L)'
;MIYLDDRFFRVMSQYAVKSTLIYCLLACFFISSATANESNQLKKRSLGQGSKESEILLMARHIKNSDQPTQRDFVLIILNTMQQVYSQELDKVTTQSQRTNKKLFRWSQSTQRYIRYINAAQSAVESGERFVISITREARLLINVANNQAVLISGPQETDSGISAQVKQTYCLYYNCDWLQTSESNLNHKLVADKKGVWLFGQRQPPTYEVEQKFKFVFNNLVNKKAKQAIARQVVQESQHFLDVLKKTQLAGYRIDWTNLFKRRSKVDVERQISLNSQQVYLKADPSALDYLTLKDWQRLIVWLRRSLQQDHQHLKILEAEALLINESIN
;
A
#
# COMPACT_ATOMS: atom_id res chain seq x y z
N MET A 1 -66.02 -1.99 45.39
CA MET A 1 -64.86 -2.91 45.43
C MET A 1 -64.99 -3.80 44.21
N ILE A 2 -64.28 -3.47 43.13
CA ILE A 2 -64.40 -4.14 41.82
C ILE A 2 -63.11 -4.92 41.61
N TYR A 3 -63.21 -6.25 41.59
CA TYR A 3 -62.11 -7.14 41.23
C TYR A 3 -61.95 -7.11 39.71
N LEU A 4 -60.78 -6.64 39.24
CA LEU A 4 -60.37 -6.77 37.84
C LEU A 4 -59.52 -8.05 37.70
N ASP A 5 -59.92 -8.85 36.71
CA ASP A 5 -59.47 -10.21 36.42
C ASP A 5 -58.06 -10.22 35.78
N ASP A 6 -57.20 -11.06 36.33
CA ASP A 6 -55.74 -11.13 36.10
C ASP A 6 -55.38 -11.82 34.75
N ARG A 7 -56.38 -12.16 33.93
CA ARG A 7 -56.18 -12.84 32.64
C ARG A 7 -55.84 -11.90 31.48
N PHE A 8 -56.10 -10.59 31.60
CA PHE A 8 -55.83 -9.66 30.50
C PHE A 8 -54.35 -9.28 30.36
N PHE A 9 -53.55 -9.37 31.43
CA PHE A 9 -52.15 -8.96 31.39
C PHE A 9 -51.21 -9.99 30.73
N ARG A 10 -51.56 -11.29 30.75
CA ARG A 10 -50.70 -12.33 30.14
C ARG A 10 -50.78 -12.40 28.62
N VAL A 11 -51.88 -11.97 28.01
CA VAL A 11 -52.02 -12.00 26.54
C VAL A 11 -51.29 -10.83 25.88
N MET A 12 -51.24 -9.65 26.51
CA MET A 12 -50.56 -8.47 25.95
C MET A 12 -49.02 -8.54 26.02
N SER A 13 -48.44 -9.32 26.93
CA SER A 13 -46.99 -9.48 27.08
C SER A 13 -46.35 -10.34 25.96
N GLN A 14 -47.07 -11.32 25.42
CA GLN A 14 -46.52 -12.20 24.38
C GLN A 14 -46.48 -11.57 22.98
N TYR A 15 -47.28 -10.53 22.70
CA TYR A 15 -47.25 -9.80 21.43
C TYR A 15 -46.18 -8.70 21.38
N ALA A 16 -45.80 -8.12 22.52
CA ALA A 16 -44.78 -7.08 22.60
C ALA A 16 -43.36 -7.60 22.32
N VAL A 17 -43.06 -8.85 22.71
CA VAL A 17 -41.71 -9.46 22.53
C VAL A 17 -41.51 -10.01 21.12
N LYS A 18 -42.57 -10.44 20.44
CA LYS A 18 -42.49 -10.91 19.04
C LYS A 18 -42.40 -9.76 18.03
N SER A 19 -42.96 -8.59 18.36
CA SER A 19 -42.90 -7.41 17.48
C SER A 19 -41.49 -6.78 17.44
N THR A 20 -40.80 -6.69 18.59
CA THR A 20 -39.45 -6.09 18.67
C THR A 20 -38.36 -6.93 17.98
N LEU A 21 -38.48 -8.26 17.98
CA LEU A 21 -37.52 -9.14 17.27
C LEU A 21 -37.64 -9.05 15.74
N ILE A 22 -38.84 -8.81 15.20
CA ILE A 22 -39.07 -8.64 13.76
C ILE A 22 -38.52 -7.30 13.27
N TYR A 23 -38.64 -6.22 14.05
CA TYR A 23 -38.05 -4.92 13.71
C TYR A 23 -36.51 -4.92 13.76
N CYS A 24 -35.89 -5.65 14.70
CA CYS A 24 -34.43 -5.80 14.73
C CYS A 24 -33.89 -6.62 13.54
N LEU A 25 -34.60 -7.66 13.10
CA LEU A 25 -34.15 -8.46 11.94
C LEU A 25 -34.36 -7.74 10.61
N LEU A 26 -35.42 -6.93 10.47
CA LEU A 26 -35.61 -6.09 9.28
C LEU A 26 -34.63 -4.91 9.21
N ALA A 27 -34.24 -4.31 10.35
CA ALA A 27 -33.22 -3.26 10.37
C ALA A 27 -31.81 -3.77 9.93
N CYS A 28 -31.47 -5.03 10.21
CA CYS A 28 -30.21 -5.63 9.77
C CYS A 28 -30.18 -5.97 8.26
N PHE A 29 -31.33 -6.27 7.66
CA PHE A 29 -31.40 -6.57 6.22
C PHE A 29 -31.34 -5.32 5.32
N PHE A 30 -31.83 -4.17 5.79
CA PHE A 30 -31.75 -2.91 5.03
C PHE A 30 -30.39 -2.20 5.11
N ILE A 31 -29.55 -2.50 6.11
CA ILE A 31 -28.16 -1.99 6.14
C ILE A 31 -27.24 -2.80 5.20
N SER A 32 -27.60 -4.05 4.88
CA SER A 32 -26.77 -4.94 4.05
C SER A 32 -26.97 -4.75 2.54
N SER A 33 -28.05 -4.10 2.10
CA SER A 33 -28.37 -3.93 0.68
C SER A 33 -27.93 -2.58 0.08
N ALA A 34 -27.55 -1.59 0.90
CA ALA A 34 -27.04 -0.30 0.43
C ALA A 34 -25.50 -0.25 0.25
N THR A 35 -24.73 -1.18 0.83
CA THR A 35 -23.25 -1.15 0.80
C THR A 35 -22.62 -2.05 -0.28
N ALA A 36 -23.40 -2.90 -0.94
CA ALA A 36 -22.91 -3.76 -2.02
C ALA A 36 -22.72 -3.01 -3.35
N ASN A 37 -23.43 -1.89 -3.56
CA ASN A 37 -23.34 -1.11 -4.81
C ASN A 37 -22.25 -0.02 -4.74
N GLU A 38 -22.03 0.59 -3.57
CA GLU A 38 -20.93 1.55 -3.37
C GLU A 38 -19.55 0.89 -3.29
N SER A 39 -19.45 -0.33 -2.72
CA SER A 39 -18.17 -1.06 -2.68
C SER A 39 -17.68 -1.49 -4.06
N ASN A 40 -18.59 -1.74 -5.01
CA ASN A 40 -18.22 -2.02 -6.41
C ASN A 40 -17.87 -0.76 -7.20
N GLN A 41 -18.42 0.41 -6.85
CA GLN A 41 -18.05 1.70 -7.46
C GLN A 41 -16.67 2.20 -6.97
N LEU A 42 -16.36 2.04 -5.67
CA LEU A 42 -15.02 2.34 -5.11
C LEU A 42 -13.94 1.38 -5.64
N LYS A 43 -14.30 0.12 -5.94
CA LYS A 43 -13.37 -0.88 -6.50
C LYS A 43 -13.15 -0.73 -8.00
N LYS A 44 -14.09 -0.17 -8.77
CA LYS A 44 -13.93 0.08 -10.21
C LYS A 44 -13.22 1.40 -10.54
N ARG A 45 -13.19 2.39 -9.64
CA ARG A 45 -12.55 3.70 -9.92
C ARG A 45 -11.09 3.83 -9.46
N SER A 46 -10.59 2.92 -8.64
CA SER A 46 -9.16 2.87 -8.23
C SER A 46 -8.27 2.05 -9.19
N LEU A 47 -8.83 1.49 -10.28
CA LEU A 47 -8.14 0.60 -11.22
C LEU A 47 -7.93 1.21 -12.61
N GLY A 48 -8.09 2.52 -12.76
CA GLY A 48 -8.16 3.18 -14.07
C GLY A 48 -7.39 4.50 -14.17
N GLN A 49 -6.24 4.63 -13.52
CA GLN A 49 -5.25 5.67 -13.83
C GLN A 49 -3.96 5.20 -13.18
N GLY A 50 -2.84 5.18 -13.91
CA GLY A 50 -1.53 4.96 -13.30
C GLY A 50 -1.35 6.01 -12.22
N SER A 51 -1.56 5.61 -10.96
CA SER A 51 -1.65 6.53 -9.83
C SER A 51 -0.28 7.17 -9.67
N LYS A 52 -0.14 8.37 -10.22
CA LYS A 52 1.00 9.25 -9.96
C LYS A 52 1.01 9.41 -8.44
N GLU A 53 2.04 8.89 -7.81
CA GLU A 53 2.16 8.91 -6.37
C GLU A 53 2.00 10.35 -5.86
N SER A 54 1.16 10.56 -4.84
CA SER A 54 0.93 11.89 -4.25
C SER A 54 2.26 12.50 -3.83
N GLU A 55 2.53 13.76 -4.21
CA GLU A 55 3.85 14.40 -4.00
C GLU A 55 4.24 14.40 -2.53
N ILE A 56 3.28 14.59 -1.62
CA ILE A 56 3.49 14.54 -0.17
C ILE A 56 4.04 13.18 0.32
N LEU A 57 3.74 12.09 -0.37
CA LEU A 57 4.28 10.76 -0.05
C LEU A 57 5.74 10.63 -0.49
N LEU A 58 6.08 11.17 -1.67
CA LEU A 58 7.47 11.26 -2.11
C LEU A 58 8.28 12.09 -1.11
N MET A 59 7.72 13.22 -0.66
CA MET A 59 8.34 14.05 0.37
C MET A 59 8.53 13.31 1.68
N ALA A 60 7.48 12.66 2.18
CA ALA A 60 7.55 11.91 3.43
C ALA A 60 8.61 10.80 3.40
N ARG A 61 8.79 10.10 2.26
CA ARG A 61 9.83 9.07 2.13
C ARG A 61 11.24 9.64 2.18
N HIS A 62 11.46 10.78 1.51
CA HIS A 62 12.75 11.46 1.51
C HIS A 62 13.09 11.98 2.91
N ILE A 63 12.14 12.69 3.52
CA ILE A 63 12.32 13.39 4.80
C ILE A 63 12.39 12.43 5.99
N LYS A 64 11.79 11.25 5.93
CA LYS A 64 11.87 10.27 7.03
C LYS A 64 13.31 9.92 7.46
N ASN A 65 14.28 10.06 6.57
CA ASN A 65 15.70 9.78 6.85
C ASN A 65 16.55 11.04 7.04
N SER A 66 15.97 12.25 7.04
CA SER A 66 16.70 13.49 7.31
C SER A 66 16.92 13.71 8.80
N ASP A 67 17.60 14.80 9.16
CA ASP A 67 17.80 15.22 10.54
C ASP A 67 16.49 15.62 11.24
N GLN A 68 16.49 15.54 12.58
CA GLN A 68 15.30 15.78 13.40
C GLN A 68 14.67 17.17 13.22
N PRO A 69 15.44 18.27 13.14
CA PRO A 69 14.90 19.59 12.81
C PRO A 69 14.12 19.59 11.48
N THR A 70 14.72 19.08 10.40
CA THR A 70 14.06 18.98 9.09
C THR A 70 12.77 18.14 9.14
N GLN A 71 12.79 17.01 9.86
CA GLN A 71 11.58 16.20 10.05
C GLN A 71 10.49 16.96 10.80
N ARG A 72 10.86 17.73 11.83
CA ARG A 72 9.94 18.51 12.65
C ARG A 72 9.28 19.60 11.82
N ASP A 73 10.06 20.37 11.08
CA ASP A 73 9.56 21.47 10.26
C ASP A 73 8.61 20.95 9.17
N PHE A 74 8.93 19.80 8.54
CA PHE A 74 8.02 19.14 7.62
C PHE A 74 6.67 18.77 8.26
N VAL A 75 6.69 18.16 9.45
CA VAL A 75 5.47 17.80 10.18
C VAL A 75 4.65 19.02 10.55
N LEU A 76 5.28 20.09 11.04
CA LEU A 76 4.61 21.33 11.40
C LEU A 76 3.97 22.00 10.17
N ILE A 77 4.67 22.02 9.03
CA ILE A 77 4.12 22.53 7.76
C ILE A 77 2.87 21.74 7.36
N ILE A 78 2.89 20.41 7.47
CA ILE A 78 1.73 19.56 7.16
C ILE A 78 0.57 19.89 8.10
N LEU A 79 0.78 19.87 9.41
CA LEU A 79 -0.28 20.08 10.39
C LEU A 79 -0.91 21.47 10.26
N ASN A 80 -0.08 22.51 10.07
CA ASN A 80 -0.56 23.86 9.81
C ASN A 80 -1.36 23.95 8.48
N THR A 81 -0.87 23.31 7.42
CA THR A 81 -1.59 23.26 6.13
C THR A 81 -2.96 22.59 6.28
N MET A 82 -3.02 21.45 6.99
CA MET A 82 -4.29 20.78 7.27
C MET A 82 -5.24 21.67 8.06
N GLN A 83 -4.75 22.31 9.13
CA GLN A 83 -5.55 23.23 9.94
C GLN A 83 -6.16 24.34 9.09
N GLN A 84 -5.36 24.97 8.22
CA GLN A 84 -5.81 26.03 7.32
C GLN A 84 -6.88 25.53 6.35
N VAL A 85 -6.64 24.41 5.68
CA VAL A 85 -7.58 23.84 4.70
C VAL A 85 -8.92 23.47 5.37
N TYR A 86 -8.88 22.81 6.53
CA TYR A 86 -10.12 22.45 7.24
C TYR A 86 -10.85 23.68 7.81
N SER A 87 -10.13 24.71 8.25
CA SER A 87 -10.73 25.97 8.71
C SER A 87 -11.44 26.69 7.56
N GLN A 88 -10.80 26.79 6.40
CA GLN A 88 -11.39 27.39 5.21
C GLN A 88 -12.65 26.67 4.74
N GLU A 89 -12.66 25.33 4.76
CA GLU A 89 -13.87 24.56 4.44
C GLU A 89 -14.98 24.74 5.47
N LEU A 90 -14.63 24.91 6.75
CA LEU A 90 -15.61 25.20 7.79
C LEU A 90 -16.23 26.60 7.61
N ASP A 91 -15.43 27.60 7.24
CA ASP A 91 -15.89 28.98 7.03
C ASP A 91 -16.86 29.11 5.85
N LYS A 92 -16.73 28.26 4.82
CA LYS A 92 -17.69 28.18 3.70
C LYS A 92 -19.08 27.72 4.15
N VAL A 93 -19.19 27.06 5.30
CA VAL A 93 -20.46 26.57 5.83
C VAL A 93 -21.14 27.67 6.65
N THR A 94 -22.11 28.37 6.04
CA THR A 94 -22.89 29.42 6.72
C THR A 94 -23.70 28.88 7.90
N THR A 95 -23.85 29.66 8.97
CA THR A 95 -24.66 29.28 10.15
C THR A 95 -26.10 28.92 9.81
N GLN A 96 -26.68 29.55 8.78
CA GLN A 96 -28.04 29.26 8.30
C GLN A 96 -28.14 27.87 7.65
N SER A 97 -27.12 27.47 6.87
CA SER A 97 -27.08 26.13 6.25
C SER A 97 -26.90 25.00 7.28
N GLN A 98 -26.23 25.28 8.40
CA GLN A 98 -26.05 24.31 9.49
C GLN A 98 -27.35 24.04 10.23
N ARG A 99 -28.17 25.07 10.48
CA ARG A 99 -29.45 24.91 11.22
C ARG A 99 -30.47 24.09 10.46
N THR A 100 -30.50 24.20 9.14
CA THR A 100 -31.48 23.52 8.29
C THR A 100 -31.03 22.12 7.88
N ASN A 101 -29.72 21.87 7.77
CA ASN A 101 -29.17 20.58 7.34
C ASN A 101 -28.44 19.84 8.48
N LYS A 102 -29.11 18.86 9.08
CA LYS A 102 -28.55 18.01 10.16
C LYS A 102 -27.25 17.30 9.78
N LYS A 103 -27.06 16.91 8.52
CA LYS A 103 -25.81 16.27 8.07
C LYS A 103 -24.66 17.26 8.06
N LEU A 104 -24.91 18.46 7.54
CA LEU A 104 -23.94 19.55 7.48
C LEU A 104 -23.53 20.03 8.88
N PHE A 105 -24.48 20.12 9.81
CA PHE A 105 -24.19 20.41 11.21
C PHE A 105 -23.27 19.35 11.84
N ARG A 106 -23.58 18.05 11.68
CA ARG A 106 -22.74 16.96 12.19
C ARG A 106 -21.34 16.97 11.59
N TRP A 107 -21.24 17.21 10.28
CA TRP A 107 -19.96 17.38 9.59
C TRP A 107 -19.17 18.56 10.20
N SER A 108 -19.79 19.74 10.36
CA SER A 108 -19.13 20.93 10.91
C SER A 108 -18.61 20.71 12.34
N GLN A 109 -19.39 20.04 13.20
CA GLN A 109 -18.95 19.69 14.55
C GLN A 109 -17.79 18.70 14.55
N SER A 110 -17.81 17.73 13.63
CA SER A 110 -16.72 16.76 13.47
C SER A 110 -15.45 17.44 12.96
N THR A 111 -15.56 18.32 11.98
CA THR A 111 -14.44 19.12 11.46
C THR A 111 -13.84 20.01 12.55
N GLN A 112 -14.65 20.70 13.36
CA GLN A 112 -14.16 21.49 14.50
C GLN A 112 -13.42 20.63 15.55
N ARG A 113 -13.89 19.42 15.82
CA ARG A 113 -13.17 18.48 16.71
C ARG A 113 -11.85 18.04 16.10
N TYR A 114 -11.84 17.78 14.79
CA TYR A 114 -10.65 17.36 14.09
C TYR A 114 -9.59 18.47 14.00
N ILE A 115 -9.99 19.72 13.76
CA ILE A 115 -9.10 20.89 13.84
C ILE A 115 -8.45 20.99 15.24
N ARG A 116 -9.23 20.85 16.32
CA ARG A 116 -8.68 20.82 17.68
C ARG A 116 -7.68 19.68 17.89
N TYR A 117 -7.94 18.52 17.28
CA TYR A 117 -7.03 17.38 17.33
C TYR A 117 -5.71 17.66 16.59
N ILE A 118 -5.76 18.31 15.41
CA ILE A 118 -4.57 18.77 14.68
C ILE A 118 -3.77 19.77 15.51
N ASN A 119 -4.43 20.76 16.12
CA ASN A 119 -3.76 21.79 16.94
C ASN A 119 -3.06 21.17 18.15
N ALA A 120 -3.67 20.16 18.78
CA ALA A 120 -3.05 19.45 19.89
C ALA A 120 -1.79 18.69 19.44
N ALA A 121 -1.84 18.01 18.30
CA ALA A 121 -0.68 17.32 17.73
C ALA A 121 0.42 18.31 17.33
N GLN A 122 0.06 19.46 16.76
CA GLN A 122 1.02 20.53 16.42
C GLN A 122 1.71 21.05 17.68
N SER A 123 0.96 21.41 18.72
CA SER A 123 1.50 21.92 19.99
C SER A 123 2.46 20.91 20.64
N ALA A 124 2.15 19.61 20.55
CA ALA A 124 3.02 18.55 21.06
C ALA A 124 4.35 18.49 20.28
N VAL A 125 4.30 18.55 18.95
CA VAL A 125 5.51 18.55 18.10
C VAL A 125 6.36 19.81 18.35
N GLU A 126 5.74 20.99 18.49
CA GLU A 126 6.40 22.26 18.84
C GLU A 126 7.08 22.18 20.22
N SER A 127 6.45 21.51 21.17
CA SER A 127 7.00 21.26 22.52
C SER A 127 8.14 20.25 22.54
N GLY A 128 8.52 19.70 21.39
CA GLY A 128 9.62 18.74 21.26
C GLY A 128 9.25 17.29 21.54
N GLU A 129 7.95 16.96 21.60
CA GLU A 129 7.51 15.57 21.74
C GLU A 129 7.99 14.71 20.56
N ARG A 130 8.22 13.42 20.85
CA ARG A 130 8.63 12.47 19.80
C ARG A 130 7.47 12.20 18.86
N PHE A 131 7.77 12.11 17.58
CA PHE A 131 6.82 11.72 16.55
C PHE A 131 7.42 10.73 15.55
N VAL A 132 6.56 10.02 14.83
CA VAL A 132 6.93 9.07 13.79
C VAL A 132 6.12 9.35 12.52
N ILE A 133 6.84 9.60 11.43
CA ILE A 133 6.26 9.71 10.09
C ILE A 133 6.15 8.31 9.48
N SER A 134 4.94 7.91 9.13
CA SER A 134 4.64 6.60 8.55
C SER A 134 3.72 6.73 7.34
N ILE A 135 3.83 5.79 6.41
CA ILE A 135 2.94 5.71 5.24
C ILE A 135 2.11 4.44 5.43
N THR A 136 0.78 4.57 5.36
CA THR A 136 -0.14 3.44 5.51
C THR A 136 -0.14 2.53 4.27
N ARG A 137 -0.82 1.40 4.35
CA ARG A 137 -0.94 0.44 3.23
C ARG A 137 -1.70 1.03 2.04
N GLU A 138 -2.61 1.95 2.32
CA GLU A 138 -3.44 2.68 1.37
C GLU A 138 -2.71 3.91 0.80
N ALA A 139 -1.37 3.98 0.96
CA ALA A 139 -0.54 5.10 0.52
C ALA A 139 -1.02 6.44 1.10
N ARG A 140 -1.35 6.47 2.40
CA ARG A 140 -1.68 7.71 3.11
C ARG A 140 -0.58 8.05 4.11
N LEU A 141 -0.33 9.34 4.30
CA LEU A 141 0.62 9.79 5.30
C LEU A 141 -0.04 9.77 6.68
N LEU A 142 0.67 9.24 7.68
CA LEU A 142 0.23 9.14 9.06
C LEU A 142 1.35 9.63 9.99
N ILE A 143 1.02 10.62 10.81
CA ILE A 143 1.93 11.20 11.80
C ILE A 143 1.47 10.72 13.18
N ASN A 144 2.31 9.90 13.83
CA ASN A 144 2.06 9.44 15.19
C ASN A 144 2.89 10.28 16.15
N VAL A 145 2.25 11.16 16.91
CA VAL A 145 2.86 11.91 18.00
C VAL A 145 2.72 11.12 19.30
N ALA A 146 3.61 11.34 20.27
CA ALA A 146 3.55 10.74 21.60
C ALA A 146 2.14 10.88 22.23
N ASN A 147 1.81 10.00 23.18
CA ASN A 147 0.47 9.90 23.80
C ASN A 147 -0.65 9.44 22.85
N ASN A 148 -0.31 8.60 21.88
CA ASN A 148 -1.26 7.94 20.97
C ASN A 148 -2.08 8.92 20.11
N GLN A 149 -1.48 10.07 19.77
CA GLN A 149 -2.07 11.05 18.87
C GLN A 149 -1.65 10.74 17.42
N ALA A 150 -2.50 10.04 16.70
CA ALA A 150 -2.28 9.63 15.32
C ALA A 150 -3.08 10.52 14.35
N VAL A 151 -2.39 11.37 13.59
CA VAL A 151 -3.00 12.25 12.59
C VAL A 151 -2.82 11.64 11.20
N LEU A 152 -3.92 11.14 10.62
CA LEU A 152 -3.96 10.72 9.23
C LEU A 152 -4.09 11.95 8.33
N ILE A 153 -3.18 12.11 7.38
CA ILE A 153 -3.19 13.26 6.47
C ILE A 153 -4.18 12.98 5.35
N SER A 154 -5.28 13.74 5.34
CA SER A 154 -6.33 13.66 4.34
C SER A 154 -6.97 15.01 4.11
N GLY A 155 -7.43 15.25 2.87
CA GLY A 155 -8.24 16.41 2.54
C GLY A 155 -9.66 16.33 3.12
N PRO A 156 -10.35 17.48 3.28
CA PRO A 156 -11.79 17.51 3.51
C PRO A 156 -12.61 17.00 2.32
N GLN A 157 -12.01 16.99 1.12
CA GLN A 157 -12.55 16.40 -0.10
C GLN A 157 -11.89 15.04 -0.39
N GLU A 158 -12.42 14.29 -1.36
CA GLU A 158 -11.93 12.93 -1.70
C GLU A 158 -10.46 12.88 -2.13
N THR A 159 -9.86 14.02 -2.52
CA THR A 159 -8.45 14.11 -2.94
C THR A 159 -7.63 14.95 -1.96
N ASP A 160 -6.40 14.52 -1.73
CA ASP A 160 -5.37 15.20 -0.92
C ASP A 160 -4.50 16.16 -1.75
N SER A 161 -4.79 16.33 -3.04
CA SER A 161 -3.97 17.08 -3.99
C SER A 161 -3.72 18.53 -3.56
N GLY A 162 -4.74 19.21 -3.03
CA GLY A 162 -4.63 20.58 -2.54
C GLY A 162 -3.68 20.70 -1.33
N ILE A 163 -3.79 19.77 -0.37
CA ILE A 163 -2.88 19.73 0.79
C ILE A 163 -1.45 19.43 0.31
N SER A 164 -1.29 18.44 -0.56
CA SER A 164 0.02 18.03 -1.08
C SER A 164 0.73 19.20 -1.79
N ALA A 165 0.03 19.93 -2.66
CA ALA A 165 0.58 21.06 -3.38
C ALA A 165 1.01 22.20 -2.44
N GLN A 166 0.19 22.53 -1.45
CA GLN A 166 0.48 23.60 -0.49
C GLN A 166 1.63 23.23 0.46
N VAL A 167 1.70 21.98 0.91
CA VAL A 167 2.83 21.46 1.71
C VAL A 167 4.12 21.56 0.92
N LYS A 168 4.13 21.08 -0.34
CA LYS A 168 5.30 21.19 -1.23
C LYS A 168 5.72 22.63 -1.39
N GLN A 169 4.80 23.52 -1.77
CA GLN A 169 5.11 24.93 -1.97
C GLN A 169 5.73 25.55 -0.73
N THR A 170 5.13 25.34 0.44
CA THR A 170 5.59 25.91 1.71
C THR A 170 6.95 25.35 2.13
N TYR A 171 7.13 24.03 2.03
CA TYR A 171 8.38 23.38 2.39
C TYR A 171 9.55 23.82 1.50
N CYS A 172 9.32 23.93 0.20
CA CYS A 172 10.35 24.33 -0.76
C CYS A 172 10.75 25.81 -0.68
N LEU A 173 10.08 26.63 0.13
CA LEU A 173 10.55 27.98 0.47
C LEU A 173 11.74 27.94 1.44
N TYR A 174 11.84 26.88 2.25
CA TYR A 174 12.85 26.75 3.31
C TYR A 174 13.91 25.69 3.01
N TYR A 175 13.62 24.72 2.13
CA TYR A 175 14.49 23.59 1.83
C TYR A 175 14.70 23.39 0.33
N ASN A 176 15.86 22.83 -0.05
CA ASN A 176 16.10 22.40 -1.42
C ASN A 176 15.16 21.23 -1.78
N CYS A 177 14.47 21.39 -2.91
CA CYS A 177 13.48 20.45 -3.43
C CYS A 177 13.83 19.88 -4.81
N ASP A 178 15.08 19.97 -5.26
CA ASP A 178 15.52 19.53 -6.60
C ASP A 178 15.29 18.01 -6.81
N TRP A 179 15.29 17.24 -5.72
CA TRP A 179 14.96 15.81 -5.71
C TRP A 179 13.51 15.51 -6.10
N LEU A 180 12.57 16.46 -5.97
CA LEU A 180 11.19 16.32 -6.45
C LEU A 180 11.08 16.44 -7.97
N GLN A 181 11.99 17.18 -8.61
CA GLN A 181 12.04 17.28 -10.08
C GLN A 181 12.69 16.03 -10.70
N THR A 182 13.66 15.48 -9.98
CA THR A 182 14.44 14.30 -10.40
C THR A 182 13.60 13.02 -10.42
N SER A 183 12.52 12.94 -9.62
CA SER A 183 11.63 11.78 -9.59
C SER A 183 10.77 11.58 -10.85
N GLU A 184 10.62 12.59 -11.70
CA GLU A 184 9.95 12.42 -13.00
C GLU A 184 10.90 11.90 -14.10
N SER A 185 12.21 12.11 -13.97
CA SER A 185 13.21 11.75 -14.97
C SER A 185 14.07 10.53 -14.61
N ASN A 186 14.21 10.17 -13.33
CA ASN A 186 15.11 9.11 -12.88
C ASN A 186 14.41 7.82 -12.40
N LEU A 187 13.41 7.36 -13.16
CA LEU A 187 12.91 5.98 -13.02
C LEU A 187 13.94 4.91 -13.47
N ASN A 188 15.08 5.32 -14.01
CA ASN A 188 16.17 4.44 -14.45
C ASN A 188 17.51 4.87 -13.83
N HIS A 189 17.74 4.62 -12.54
CA HIS A 189 18.98 4.03 -12.01
C HIS A 189 19.08 4.15 -10.48
N LYS A 190 19.00 2.98 -9.84
CA LYS A 190 19.84 2.52 -8.72
C LYS A 190 20.02 3.48 -7.51
N LEU A 191 19.10 3.36 -6.55
CA LEU A 191 19.45 3.34 -5.13
C LEU A 191 18.89 2.05 -4.53
N VAL A 192 19.78 1.22 -4.02
CA VAL A 192 19.48 0.04 -3.19
C VAL A 192 18.96 0.56 -1.84
N ALA A 193 17.78 1.17 -1.84
CA ALA A 193 16.99 1.26 -0.62
C ALA A 193 16.58 -0.18 -0.31
N ASP A 194 16.88 -0.67 0.90
CA ASP A 194 16.52 -1.99 1.36
C ASP A 194 14.99 -2.14 1.27
N LYS A 195 14.50 -2.67 0.15
CA LYS A 195 13.07 -2.75 -0.18
C LYS A 195 12.45 -3.78 0.76
N LYS A 196 11.94 -3.31 1.90
CA LYS A 196 11.39 -4.16 2.96
C LYS A 196 10.11 -4.84 2.47
N GLY A 197 10.22 -6.12 2.12
CA GLY A 197 9.05 -6.98 1.93
C GLY A 197 8.32 -7.26 3.25
N VAL A 198 7.06 -7.67 3.16
CA VAL A 198 6.13 -7.91 4.28
C VAL A 198 5.75 -9.38 4.34
N TRP A 199 5.66 -9.95 5.54
CA TRP A 199 5.07 -11.28 5.73
C TRP A 199 3.55 -11.17 5.81
N LEU A 200 2.87 -12.00 5.01
CA LEU A 200 1.43 -12.16 4.98
C LEU A 200 1.06 -13.48 5.66
N PHE A 201 0.07 -13.41 6.55
CA PHE A 201 -0.47 -14.55 7.29
C PHE A 201 -1.97 -14.62 7.09
N GLY A 202 -2.51 -15.82 6.90
CA GLY A 202 -3.94 -16.08 6.85
C GLY A 202 -4.26 -17.41 7.51
N GLN A 203 -5.44 -17.54 8.13
CA GLN A 203 -5.84 -18.72 8.91
C GLN A 203 -5.76 -20.06 8.15
N ARG A 204 -5.80 -20.03 6.81
CA ARG A 204 -5.69 -21.22 5.94
C ARG A 204 -4.72 -21.00 4.79
N GLN A 205 -3.77 -20.07 4.94
CA GLN A 205 -2.81 -19.75 3.88
C GLN A 205 -1.39 -20.02 4.37
N PRO A 206 -0.54 -20.65 3.53
CA PRO A 206 0.87 -20.81 3.84
C PRO A 206 1.55 -19.44 4.03
N PRO A 207 2.56 -19.35 4.89
CA PRO A 207 3.27 -18.09 5.14
C PRO A 207 3.85 -17.55 3.84
N THR A 208 3.48 -16.32 3.50
CA THR A 208 3.85 -15.70 2.22
C THR A 208 4.66 -14.44 2.48
N TYR A 209 5.83 -14.33 1.86
CA TYR A 209 6.60 -13.08 1.87
C TYR A 209 6.31 -12.28 0.59
N GLU A 210 5.87 -11.04 0.74
CA GLU A 210 5.55 -10.15 -0.37
C GLU A 210 6.60 -9.05 -0.49
N VAL A 211 7.13 -8.82 -1.70
CA VAL A 211 8.12 -7.79 -1.99
C VAL A 211 7.54 -6.83 -3.04
N GLU A 212 7.56 -5.53 -2.72
CA GLU A 212 7.10 -4.44 -3.60
C GLU A 212 5.64 -4.59 -4.09
N GLN A 213 4.79 -5.33 -3.37
CA GLN A 213 3.41 -5.70 -3.78
C GLN A 213 3.32 -6.46 -5.13
N LYS A 214 4.45 -6.74 -5.78
CA LYS A 214 4.55 -7.36 -7.10
C LYS A 214 5.01 -8.81 -7.02
N PHE A 215 5.78 -9.17 -6.00
CA PHE A 215 6.35 -10.51 -5.87
C PHE A 215 5.82 -11.17 -4.61
N LYS A 216 5.35 -12.41 -4.74
CA LYS A 216 4.84 -13.22 -3.61
C LYS A 216 5.58 -14.55 -3.58
N PHE A 217 6.18 -14.84 -2.43
CA PHE A 217 6.94 -16.07 -2.18
C PHE A 217 6.23 -16.88 -1.12
N VAL A 218 5.72 -18.04 -1.51
CA VAL A 218 4.99 -18.94 -0.61
C VAL A 218 5.96 -19.97 -0.03
N PHE A 219 6.07 -19.98 1.30
CA PHE A 219 6.91 -20.94 2.04
C PHE A 219 6.04 -21.93 2.80
N ASN A 220 6.60 -23.10 3.11
CA ASN A 220 5.85 -24.14 3.83
C ASN A 220 5.72 -23.83 5.33
N ASN A 221 6.69 -23.12 5.89
CA ASN A 221 6.76 -22.75 7.30
C ASN A 221 7.60 -21.46 7.50
N LEU A 222 7.72 -20.99 8.75
CA LEU A 222 8.49 -19.79 9.11
C LEU A 222 9.90 -20.08 9.64
N VAL A 223 10.36 -21.33 9.61
CA VAL A 223 11.73 -21.69 10.00
C VAL A 223 12.70 -20.96 9.07
N ASN A 224 13.78 -20.41 9.64
CA ASN A 224 14.78 -19.59 8.93
C ASN A 224 14.18 -18.36 8.24
N LYS A 225 13.28 -17.65 8.93
CA LYS A 225 12.60 -16.44 8.42
C LYS A 225 13.54 -15.42 7.75
N LYS A 226 14.72 -15.15 8.32
CA LYS A 226 15.68 -14.19 7.75
C LYS A 226 16.25 -14.65 6.41
N ALA A 227 16.67 -15.91 6.32
CA ALA A 227 17.13 -16.53 5.09
C ALA A 227 16.06 -16.50 3.99
N LYS A 228 14.83 -16.88 4.34
CA LYS A 228 13.66 -16.82 3.45
C LYS A 228 13.41 -15.42 2.89
N GLN A 229 13.60 -14.38 3.70
CA GLN A 229 13.52 -13.00 3.24
C GLN A 229 14.68 -12.63 2.33
N ALA A 230 15.91 -13.03 2.68
CA ALA A 230 17.10 -12.72 1.90
C ALA A 230 17.02 -13.33 0.50
N ILE A 231 16.71 -14.63 0.41
CA ILE A 231 16.62 -15.32 -0.88
C ILE A 231 15.48 -14.79 -1.74
N ALA A 232 14.34 -14.43 -1.14
CA ALA A 232 13.23 -13.80 -1.85
C ALA A 232 13.65 -12.45 -2.45
N ARG A 233 14.35 -11.61 -1.68
CA ARG A 233 14.87 -10.33 -2.19
C ARG A 233 15.89 -10.53 -3.31
N GLN A 234 16.76 -11.52 -3.17
CA GLN A 234 17.73 -11.87 -4.21
C GLN A 234 17.02 -12.29 -5.51
N VAL A 235 16.01 -13.16 -5.43
CA VAL A 235 15.20 -13.55 -6.61
C VAL A 235 14.53 -12.34 -7.26
N VAL A 236 14.01 -11.38 -6.49
CA VAL A 236 13.44 -10.14 -7.04
C VAL A 236 14.47 -9.33 -7.80
N GLN A 237 15.65 -9.11 -7.20
CA GLN A 237 16.74 -8.35 -7.82
C GLN A 237 17.20 -9.01 -9.13
N GLU A 238 17.42 -10.32 -9.12
CA GLU A 238 17.85 -11.08 -10.29
C GLU A 238 16.76 -11.09 -11.38
N SER A 239 15.47 -11.20 -11.00
CA SER A 239 14.35 -11.13 -11.95
C SER A 239 14.22 -9.75 -12.60
N GLN A 240 14.41 -8.68 -11.83
CA GLN A 240 14.40 -7.30 -12.34
C GLN A 240 15.60 -7.06 -13.27
N HIS A 241 16.79 -7.49 -12.88
CA HIS A 241 17.98 -7.41 -13.72
C HIS A 241 17.77 -8.16 -15.05
N PHE A 242 17.18 -9.35 -14.99
CA PHE A 242 16.88 -10.13 -16.19
C PHE A 242 15.87 -9.40 -17.10
N LEU A 243 14.82 -8.82 -16.53
CA LEU A 243 13.87 -8.00 -17.29
C LEU A 243 14.57 -6.81 -17.99
N ASP A 244 15.49 -6.13 -17.30
CA ASP A 244 16.21 -4.99 -17.87
C ASP A 244 17.12 -5.41 -19.03
N VAL A 245 17.79 -6.55 -18.92
CA VAL A 245 18.56 -7.14 -20.03
C VAL A 245 17.64 -7.43 -21.21
N LEU A 246 16.48 -8.05 -20.99
CA LEU A 246 15.52 -8.32 -22.06
C LEU A 246 15.00 -7.04 -22.72
N LYS A 247 14.72 -5.98 -21.95
CA LYS A 247 14.33 -4.67 -22.49
C LYS A 247 15.40 -4.07 -23.38
N LYS A 248 16.66 -4.06 -22.93
CA LYS A 248 17.80 -3.54 -23.71
C LYS A 248 17.96 -4.33 -25.01
N THR A 249 17.85 -5.65 -24.95
CA THR A 249 17.91 -6.53 -26.12
C THR A 249 16.78 -6.26 -27.11
N GLN A 250 15.55 -6.05 -26.63
CA GLN A 250 14.42 -5.71 -27.49
C GLN A 250 14.60 -4.33 -28.16
N LEU A 251 15.11 -3.34 -27.41
CA LEU A 251 15.43 -2.01 -27.96
C LEU A 251 16.53 -2.06 -29.02
N ALA A 252 17.48 -3.00 -28.90
CA ALA A 252 18.50 -3.26 -29.90
C ALA A 252 17.99 -4.03 -31.14
N GLY A 253 16.69 -4.32 -31.23
CA GLY A 253 16.06 -4.92 -32.41
C GLY A 253 16.05 -6.45 -32.44
N TYR A 254 16.55 -7.12 -31.39
CA TYR A 254 16.51 -8.57 -31.31
C TYR A 254 15.12 -9.08 -30.93
N ARG A 255 14.71 -10.23 -31.49
CA ARG A 255 13.49 -10.93 -31.05
C ARG A 255 13.83 -11.96 -29.98
N ILE A 256 13.04 -11.97 -28.93
CA ILE A 256 13.18 -12.91 -27.81
C ILE A 256 12.43 -14.19 -28.16
N ASP A 257 13.15 -15.32 -28.21
CA ASP A 257 12.54 -16.64 -28.35
C ASP A 257 12.14 -17.20 -26.99
N TRP A 258 10.87 -17.02 -26.64
CA TRP A 258 10.30 -17.51 -25.40
C TRP A 258 10.22 -19.03 -25.29
N THR A 259 10.25 -19.75 -26.42
CA THR A 259 10.14 -21.22 -26.44
C THR A 259 11.46 -21.89 -26.08
N ASN A 260 12.58 -21.25 -26.43
CA ASN A 260 13.92 -21.72 -26.14
C ASN A 260 14.54 -21.10 -24.88
N LEU A 261 13.76 -20.32 -24.12
CA LEU A 261 14.11 -19.84 -22.77
C LEU A 261 13.94 -20.98 -21.74
N PHE A 262 14.77 -22.01 -21.86
CA PHE A 262 14.79 -23.14 -20.93
C PHE A 262 15.97 -23.05 -19.95
N LYS A 263 15.72 -23.56 -18.75
CA LYS A 263 16.74 -23.73 -17.72
C LYS A 263 17.58 -24.96 -18.04
N ARG A 264 18.84 -24.80 -18.46
CA ARG A 264 19.81 -25.89 -18.57
C ARG A 264 20.76 -25.84 -17.37
N ARG A 265 20.76 -26.87 -16.52
CA ARG A 265 21.83 -27.08 -15.55
C ARG A 265 22.90 -27.92 -16.23
N SER A 266 24.04 -27.34 -16.58
CA SER A 266 25.22 -28.14 -16.93
C SER A 266 25.98 -28.49 -15.64
N LYS A 267 26.47 -29.72 -15.52
CA LYS A 267 27.14 -30.23 -14.31
C LYS A 267 28.57 -29.69 -14.14
N VAL A 268 29.10 -28.94 -15.11
CA VAL A 268 30.52 -28.54 -15.17
C VAL A 268 30.72 -27.02 -15.17
N ASP A 269 29.72 -26.23 -15.55
CA ASP A 269 29.71 -24.76 -15.43
C ASP A 269 28.25 -24.29 -15.54
N VAL A 270 27.77 -23.39 -14.67
CA VAL A 270 26.35 -22.97 -14.65
C VAL A 270 26.14 -21.86 -15.67
N GLU A 271 26.20 -22.18 -16.95
CA GLU A 271 25.85 -21.24 -18.01
C GLU A 271 24.35 -21.27 -18.31
N ARG A 272 23.67 -20.13 -18.08
CA ARG A 272 22.27 -19.94 -18.46
C ARG A 272 22.20 -19.54 -19.93
N GLN A 273 21.80 -20.48 -20.78
CA GLN A 273 21.63 -20.23 -22.22
C GLN A 273 20.30 -19.54 -22.49
N ILE A 274 20.34 -18.36 -23.11
CA ILE A 274 19.17 -17.70 -23.69
C ILE A 274 19.45 -17.59 -25.18
N SER A 275 18.74 -18.34 -26.02
CA SER A 275 18.85 -18.13 -27.45
C SER A 275 18.04 -16.89 -27.86
N LEU A 276 18.71 -15.96 -28.53
CA LEU A 276 18.11 -14.76 -29.09
C LEU A 276 18.32 -14.83 -30.60
N ASN A 277 17.24 -14.86 -31.39
CA ASN A 277 17.31 -14.86 -32.86
C ASN A 277 18.27 -15.91 -33.45
N SER A 278 18.17 -17.19 -33.04
CA SER A 278 19.03 -18.29 -33.55
C SER A 278 20.56 -18.11 -33.35
N GLN A 279 20.99 -17.02 -32.73
CA GLN A 279 22.34 -16.81 -32.22
C GLN A 279 22.32 -17.10 -30.71
N GLN A 280 23.25 -17.94 -30.25
CA GLN A 280 23.37 -18.28 -28.84
C GLN A 280 24.05 -17.10 -28.14
N VAL A 281 23.27 -16.26 -27.46
CA VAL A 281 23.81 -15.19 -26.62
C VAL A 281 23.87 -15.72 -25.19
N TYR A 282 25.09 -15.94 -24.70
CA TYR A 282 25.30 -16.45 -23.36
C TYR A 282 25.19 -15.30 -22.36
N LEU A 283 24.19 -15.34 -21.48
CA LEU A 283 24.23 -14.55 -20.25
C LEU A 283 24.99 -15.37 -19.22
N LYS A 284 26.30 -15.17 -19.15
CA LYS A 284 27.11 -15.70 -18.06
C LYS A 284 26.70 -14.97 -16.79
N ALA A 285 25.88 -15.64 -15.97
CA ALA A 285 25.49 -15.14 -14.66
C ALA A 285 26.20 -15.98 -13.61
N ASP A 286 26.76 -15.33 -12.60
CA ASP A 286 27.16 -15.95 -11.34
C ASP A 286 26.03 -16.84 -10.81
N PRO A 287 26.31 -17.86 -9.98
CA PRO A 287 25.29 -18.74 -9.42
C PRO A 287 24.17 -17.91 -8.80
N SER A 288 22.97 -17.96 -9.39
CA SER A 288 21.89 -17.06 -9.05
C SER A 288 20.72 -17.83 -8.44
N ALA A 289 19.99 -17.17 -7.53
CA ALA A 289 18.84 -17.77 -6.85
C ALA A 289 17.76 -18.27 -7.82
N LEU A 290 17.66 -17.68 -9.02
CA LEU A 290 16.77 -18.14 -10.08
C LEU A 290 17.06 -19.59 -10.53
N ASP A 291 18.30 -20.08 -10.40
CA ASP A 291 18.69 -21.45 -10.75
C ASP A 291 18.11 -22.51 -9.80
N TYR A 292 17.48 -22.08 -8.71
CA TYR A 292 16.85 -22.96 -7.74
C TYR A 292 15.31 -22.97 -7.87
N LEU A 293 14.74 -22.13 -8.73
CA LEU A 293 13.31 -22.16 -9.04
C LEU A 293 12.90 -23.53 -9.58
N THR A 294 11.75 -24.04 -9.14
CA THR A 294 11.16 -25.25 -9.69
C THR A 294 10.74 -25.01 -11.14
N LEU A 295 10.54 -26.07 -11.93
CA LEU A 295 10.13 -25.91 -13.34
C LEU A 295 8.84 -25.08 -13.48
N LYS A 296 7.88 -25.29 -12.57
CA LYS A 296 6.61 -24.55 -12.54
C LYS A 296 6.82 -23.08 -12.22
N ASP A 297 7.63 -22.77 -11.20
CA ASP A 297 7.90 -21.38 -10.81
C ASP A 297 8.79 -20.66 -11.83
N TRP A 298 9.66 -21.38 -12.54
CA TRP A 298 10.38 -20.87 -13.71
C TRP A 298 9.41 -20.46 -14.84
N GLN A 299 8.45 -21.32 -15.18
CA GLN A 299 7.44 -20.98 -16.19
C GLN A 299 6.62 -19.75 -15.79
N ARG A 300 6.28 -19.60 -14.49
CA ARG A 300 5.61 -18.39 -13.97
C ARG A 300 6.48 -17.16 -14.15
N LEU A 301 7.78 -17.25 -13.87
CA LEU A 301 8.72 -16.17 -14.11
C LEU A 301 8.79 -15.78 -15.59
N ILE A 302 8.87 -16.75 -16.52
CA ILE A 302 8.88 -16.49 -17.96
C ILE A 302 7.61 -15.77 -18.41
N VAL A 303 6.44 -16.22 -17.97
CA VAL A 303 5.15 -15.55 -18.27
C VAL A 303 5.16 -14.12 -17.72
N TRP A 304 5.65 -13.93 -16.50
CA TRP A 304 5.75 -12.61 -15.89
C TRP A 304 6.72 -11.68 -16.65
N LEU A 305 7.89 -12.17 -17.07
CA LEU A 305 8.87 -11.41 -17.86
C LEU A 305 8.25 -10.97 -19.20
N ARG A 306 7.60 -11.89 -19.92
CA ARG A 306 6.92 -11.59 -21.18
C ARG A 306 5.87 -10.50 -21.03
N ARG A 307 5.04 -10.57 -19.98
CA ARG A 307 4.01 -9.56 -19.68
C ARG A 307 4.61 -8.23 -19.24
N SER A 308 5.66 -8.26 -18.43
CA SER A 308 6.34 -7.07 -17.93
C SER A 308 7.03 -6.27 -19.04
N LEU A 309 7.45 -6.91 -20.13
CA LEU A 309 7.94 -6.22 -21.33
C LEU A 309 6.83 -5.46 -22.07
N GLN A 310 5.58 -5.91 -21.95
CA GLN A 310 4.40 -5.26 -22.53
C GLN A 310 3.78 -4.20 -21.60
N GLN A 311 4.50 -3.80 -20.53
CA GLN A 311 4.04 -2.87 -19.50
C GLN A 311 2.80 -3.33 -18.72
N ASP A 312 2.52 -4.64 -18.69
CA ASP A 312 1.47 -5.20 -17.84
C ASP A 312 1.99 -5.36 -16.40
N HIS A 313 1.23 -4.83 -15.43
CA HIS A 313 1.64 -4.66 -14.02
C HIS A 313 1.29 -5.88 -13.17
N GLN A 314 1.44 -7.08 -13.72
CA GLN A 314 1.05 -8.30 -13.02
C GLN A 314 2.01 -8.74 -11.93
N HIS A 315 1.44 -9.40 -10.92
CA HIS A 315 2.19 -9.92 -9.80
C HIS A 315 2.78 -11.30 -10.14
N LEU A 316 4.06 -11.50 -9.81
CA LEU A 316 4.71 -12.82 -9.84
C LEU A 316 4.47 -13.54 -8.51
N LYS A 317 3.93 -14.75 -8.57
CA LYS A 317 3.74 -15.62 -7.41
C LYS A 317 4.57 -16.89 -7.55
N ILE A 318 5.59 -17.03 -6.71
CA ILE A 318 6.41 -18.23 -6.54
C ILE A 318 5.75 -19.10 -5.48
N LEU A 319 5.31 -20.29 -5.86
CA LEU A 319 4.52 -21.17 -5.00
C LEU A 319 5.36 -22.14 -4.18
N GLU A 320 6.52 -22.53 -4.69
CA GLU A 320 7.40 -23.53 -4.09
C GLU A 320 8.72 -22.86 -3.65
N ALA A 321 8.61 -21.73 -2.93
CA ALA A 321 9.76 -20.89 -2.59
C ALA A 321 10.75 -21.56 -1.63
N GLU A 322 10.36 -22.66 -0.98
CA GLU A 322 11.26 -23.48 -0.16
C GLU A 322 12.43 -24.05 -0.97
N ALA A 323 12.22 -24.34 -2.26
CA ALA A 323 13.26 -24.86 -3.16
C ALA A 323 14.42 -23.87 -3.38
N LEU A 324 14.22 -22.58 -3.08
CA LEU A 324 15.25 -21.55 -3.20
C LEU A 324 16.33 -21.64 -2.12
N LEU A 325 16.05 -22.32 -1.00
CA LEU A 325 16.94 -22.37 0.17
C LEU A 325 18.02 -23.46 0.08
N ILE A 326 18.10 -24.22 -1.01
CA ILE A 326 18.94 -25.43 -1.12
C ILE A 326 20.45 -25.13 -0.94
N ASN A 327 20.90 -23.87 -1.02
CA ASN A 327 22.29 -23.49 -0.75
C ASN A 327 22.65 -23.27 0.73
N GLU A 328 21.69 -23.12 1.64
CA GLU A 328 22.04 -22.83 3.05
C GLU A 328 22.37 -24.06 3.90
N SER A 329 22.20 -25.28 3.36
CA SER A 329 22.52 -26.52 4.09
C SER A 329 23.94 -27.03 3.89
N ILE A 330 24.84 -26.24 3.26
CA ILE A 330 26.23 -26.66 2.96
C ILE A 330 27.30 -25.76 3.61
N ASN A 331 26.94 -24.71 4.36
CA ASN A 331 27.91 -23.89 5.10
C ASN A 331 27.66 -23.87 6.60
#